data_AF-A0A560P0P6-F1
#
_entry.id   AF-A0A560P0P6-F1
#
_cell.length_a   1.000
_cell.length_b   1.000
_cell.length_c   1.000
_cell.angle_alpha   90.00
_cell.angle_beta   90.00
_cell.angle_gamma   90.00
#
_symmetry.space_group_name_H-M   'P 1'
#
loop_
_entity.id
_entity.type
_entity.pdbx_description
1 polymer ?
#
loop_
_entity_poly.entity_id
_entity_poly.type
_entity_poly.pdbx_seq_one_letter_code
_entity_poly.pdbx_strand_id
1 'polypeptide(L)'
;MFSDVANTSVDVWNNSIACNLTTAFLLTRAVLPGMQNRRYGRIVHISSTTGTRVSNLGEAAYAAPKAGLVGMNMSLALEAAHMC
;
A
#
# COMPACT_ATOMS: atom_id res chain seq x y z
N MET A 1 1.66 18.24 -5.19
CA MET A 1 1.74 16.77 -5.05
C MET A 1 3.17 16.31 -4.81
N PHE A 2 4.18 16.98 -5.38
CA PHE A 2 5.59 16.73 -5.06
C PHE A 2 6.17 17.92 -4.31
N SER A 3 6.81 17.64 -3.18
CA SER A 3 7.49 18.60 -2.32
C SER A 3 8.50 17.82 -1.49
N ASP A 4 9.62 18.43 -1.15
CA ASP A 4 10.59 17.79 -0.27
C ASP A 4 9.97 17.55 1.13
N VAL A 5 10.66 16.74 1.93
CA VAL A 5 10.17 16.36 3.26
C VAL A 5 10.05 17.58 4.19
N ALA A 6 10.92 18.59 4.04
CA ALA A 6 10.91 19.76 4.91
C ALA A 6 9.71 20.68 4.65
N ASN A 7 9.21 20.71 3.41
CA ASN A 7 8.14 21.60 2.96
C ASN A 7 6.80 20.87 2.75
N THR A 8 6.77 19.55 2.87
CA THR A 8 5.52 18.78 2.78
C THR A 8 4.70 18.97 4.05
N SER A 9 3.47 19.49 3.93
CA SER A 9 2.57 19.57 5.07
C SER A 9 2.11 18.19 5.54
N VAL A 10 1.83 18.07 6.83
CA VAL A 10 1.31 16.84 7.44
C VAL A 10 0.00 16.40 6.79
N ASP A 11 -0.86 17.34 6.38
CA ASP A 11 -2.11 17.02 5.68
C ASP A 11 -1.87 16.38 4.31
N VAL A 12 -0.92 16.89 3.53
CA VAL A 12 -0.56 16.31 2.22
C VAL A 12 0.04 14.92 2.41
N TRP A 13 0.92 14.76 3.40
CA TRP A 13 1.47 13.46 3.78
C TRP A 13 0.35 12.47 4.14
N ASN A 14 -0.51 12.83 5.09
CA ASN A 14 -1.59 11.98 5.57
C ASN A 14 -2.57 11.63 4.46
N ASN A 15 -2.92 12.58 3.60
CA ASN A 15 -3.78 12.32 2.45
C ASN A 15 -3.14 11.31 1.47
N SER A 16 -1.83 11.42 1.23
CA SER A 16 -1.12 10.46 0.37
C SER A 16 -1.12 9.05 0.96
N ILE A 17 -0.84 8.92 2.26
CA ILE A 17 -0.92 7.64 2.99
C ILE A 17 -2.34 7.08 2.93
N ALA A 18 -3.33 7.91 3.27
CA ALA A 18 -4.73 7.51 3.30
C ALA A 18 -5.20 7.01 1.94
N CYS A 19 -4.95 7.78 0.88
CA CYS A 19 -5.41 7.48 -0.47
C CYS A 19 -4.72 6.25 -1.09
N ASN A 20 -3.45 5.96 -0.75
CA ASN A 20 -2.68 4.90 -1.41
C ASN A 20 -2.54 3.61 -0.59
N LEU A 21 -2.29 3.74 0.72
CA LEU A 21 -2.01 2.59 1.59
C LEU A 21 -3.23 2.21 2.43
N THR A 22 -3.87 3.19 3.08
CA THR A 22 -5.04 2.91 3.92
C THR A 22 -6.21 2.39 3.11
N THR A 23 -6.49 2.94 1.93
CA THR A 23 -7.53 2.41 1.02
C THR A 23 -7.28 0.94 0.64
N ALA A 24 -6.03 0.58 0.31
CA ALA A 24 -5.65 -0.78 -0.04
C ALA A 24 -5.83 -1.74 1.14
N PHE A 25 -5.45 -1.32 2.35
CA PHE A 25 -5.71 -2.07 3.58
C PHE A 25 -7.21 -2.29 3.81
N LEU A 26 -8.01 -1.22 3.73
CA LEU A 26 -9.46 -1.27 3.99
C LEU A 26 -10.18 -2.20 3.01
N LEU A 27 -9.87 -2.11 1.72
CA LEU A 27 -10.44 -2.98 0.70
C LEU A 27 -10.03 -4.44 0.90
N THR A 28 -8.74 -4.69 1.16
CA THR A 28 -8.22 -6.03 1.46
C THR A 28 -8.97 -6.63 2.65
N ARG A 29 -9.07 -5.89 3.76
CA ARG A 29 -9.79 -6.30 4.97
C ARG A 29 -11.27 -6.62 4.68
N ALA A 30 -11.93 -5.85 3.83
CA ALA A 30 -13.33 -6.05 3.50
C ALA A 30 -13.58 -7.32 2.66
N VAL A 31 -12.70 -7.65 1.72
CA VAL A 31 -12.90 -8.78 0.79
C VAL A 31 -12.30 -10.10 1.27
N LEU A 32 -11.27 -10.04 2.13
CA LEU A 32 -10.49 -11.20 2.56
C LEU A 32 -11.34 -12.31 3.23
N PRO A 33 -12.27 -12.03 4.15
CA PRO A 33 -13.10 -13.08 4.75
C PRO A 33 -13.96 -13.84 3.72
N GLY A 34 -14.46 -13.14 2.70
CA GLY A 34 -15.19 -13.76 1.62
C GLY A 34 -14.31 -14.69 0.77
N MET A 35 -13.05 -14.30 0.52
CA MET A 35 -12.07 -15.16 -0.16
C MET A 35 -11.71 -16.39 0.67
N GLN A 36 -11.52 -16.22 1.97
CA GLN A 36 -11.27 -17.31 2.94
C GLN A 36 -12.39 -18.36 2.89
N ASN A 37 -13.65 -17.93 2.97
CA ASN A 37 -14.80 -18.83 2.95
C ASN A 37 -14.91 -19.64 1.65
N ARG A 38 -14.51 -19.04 0.52
CA ARG A 38 -14.54 -19.71 -0.80
C ARG A 38 -13.28 -20.55 -1.09
N ARG A 39 -12.26 -20.48 -0.23
CA ARG A 39 -10.89 -21.00 -0.48
C ARG A 39 -10.34 -20.57 -1.85
N TYR A 40 -10.71 -19.36 -2.29
CA TYR A 40 -10.29 -18.84 -3.58
C TYR A 40 -10.38 -17.31 -3.61
N GLY A 41 -9.30 -16.71 -4.09
CA GLY A 41 -9.20 -15.28 -4.30
C GLY A 41 -7.80 -14.86 -4.71
N ARG A 42 -7.70 -13.73 -5.41
CA ARG A 42 -6.43 -13.09 -5.77
C ARG A 42 -6.57 -11.59 -5.52
N ILE A 43 -5.62 -11.02 -4.78
CA ILE A 43 -5.52 -9.58 -4.54
C ILE A 43 -4.22 -9.11 -5.19
N VAL A 44 -4.31 -8.05 -5.99
CA VAL A 44 -3.15 -7.44 -6.66
C VAL A 44 -3.12 -5.97 -6.29
N HIS A 45 -2.11 -5.56 -5.53
CA HIS A 45 -1.86 -4.15 -5.23
C HIS A 45 -0.90 -3.54 -6.25
N ILE A 46 -1.22 -2.35 -6.75
CA ILE A 46 -0.36 -1.62 -7.68
C ILE A 46 0.58 -0.68 -6.90
N SER A 47 1.82 -1.14 -6.73
CA SER A 47 2.92 -0.32 -6.19
C SER A 47 3.56 0.54 -7.30
N SER A 48 4.74 1.10 -7.03
CA SER A 48 5.55 1.90 -7.95
C SER A 48 7.01 1.50 -7.86
N THR A 49 7.79 1.72 -8.91
CA THR A 49 9.26 1.65 -8.85
C THR A 49 9.82 2.71 -7.92
N THR A 50 9.20 3.90 -7.92
CA THR A 50 9.48 4.98 -6.96
C THR A 50 8.95 4.59 -5.58
N GLY A 51 9.87 4.49 -4.62
CA GLY A 51 9.64 3.99 -3.26
C GLY A 51 10.15 2.57 -3.02
N THR A 52 10.11 1.68 -4.01
CA THR A 52 10.51 0.27 -3.83
C THR A 52 11.91 -0.04 -4.35
N ARG A 53 12.37 0.67 -5.38
CA ARG A 53 13.67 0.43 -6.03
C ARG A 53 14.45 1.70 -6.32
N VAL A 54 13.75 2.79 -6.62
CA VAL A 54 14.32 4.11 -6.93
C VAL A 54 13.56 5.18 -6.16
N SER A 55 14.10 6.40 -6.10
CA SER A 55 13.42 7.54 -5.49
C SER A 55 13.73 8.80 -6.28
N ASN A 56 12.74 9.69 -6.37
CA ASN A 56 12.88 11.00 -6.98
C ASN A 56 12.77 12.08 -5.91
N LEU A 57 13.43 13.21 -6.14
CA LEU A 57 13.30 14.38 -5.28
C LEU A 57 11.84 14.84 -5.21
N GLY A 58 11.35 15.10 -4.00
CA GLY A 58 9.99 15.57 -3.76
C GLY A 58 8.90 14.49 -3.78
N GLU A 59 9.25 13.21 -3.97
CA GLU A 59 8.27 12.12 -4.01
C GLU A 59 8.07 11.40 -2.67
N ALA A 60 8.71 11.81 -1.58
CA ALA A 60 8.68 11.07 -0.31
C ALA A 60 7.26 10.70 0.16
N ALA A 61 6.32 11.64 0.10
CA ALA A 61 4.93 11.41 0.48
C ALA A 61 4.20 10.40 -0.42
N TYR A 62 4.58 10.29 -1.70
CA TYR A 62 4.02 9.34 -2.65
C TYR A 62 4.73 7.97 -2.60
N ALA A 63 6.06 8.00 -2.54
CA ALA A 63 6.92 6.83 -2.53
C ALA A 63 6.73 5.98 -1.26
N ALA A 64 6.55 6.61 -0.10
CA ALA A 64 6.36 5.90 1.17
C ALA A 64 5.16 4.94 1.18
N PRO A 65 3.92 5.34 0.85
CA PRO A 65 2.80 4.40 0.82
C PRO A 65 2.98 3.33 -0.26
N LYS A 66 3.61 3.63 -1.41
CA LYS A 66 3.88 2.63 -2.45
C LYS A 66 4.87 1.56 -1.98
N ALA A 67 5.91 1.95 -1.24
CA ALA A 67 6.80 1.01 -0.57
C ALA A 67 6.04 0.20 0.50
N GLY A 68 5.17 0.87 1.27
CA GLY A 68 4.31 0.24 2.29
C GLY A 68 3.40 -0.85 1.72
N LEU A 69 2.88 -0.68 0.50
CA LEU A 69 2.09 -1.72 -0.17
C LEU A 69 2.89 -3.01 -0.37
N VAL A 70 4.19 -2.93 -0.66
CA VAL A 70 5.03 -4.12 -0.83
C VAL A 70 5.16 -4.89 0.49
N GLY A 71 5.46 -4.18 1.58
CA GLY A 71 5.54 -4.80 2.91
C GLY A 71 4.21 -5.42 3.33
N MET A 72 3.11 -4.68 3.16
CA MET A 72 1.76 -5.18 3.46
C MET A 72 1.42 -6.43 2.65
N ASN A 73 1.79 -6.47 1.36
CA ASN A 73 1.49 -7.60 0.51
C ASN A 73 2.33 -8.84 0.85
N MET A 74 3.57 -8.66 1.32
CA MET A 74 4.39 -9.77 1.83
C MET A 74 3.79 -10.38 3.10
N SER A 75 3.38 -9.55 4.07
CA SER A 75 2.68 -10.03 5.27
C SER A 75 1.37 -10.72 4.93
N LEU A 76 0.55 -10.08 4.08
CA LEU A 76 -0.72 -10.63 3.63
C LEU A 76 -0.53 -11.99 2.96
N ALA A 77 0.49 -12.17 2.11
CA ALA A 77 0.75 -13.44 1.45
C ALA A 77 1.00 -14.59 2.44
N LEU A 78 1.68 -14.33 3.55
CA LEU A 78 1.92 -15.32 4.61
C LEU A 78 0.64 -15.61 5.41
N GLU A 79 -0.10 -14.58 5.80
CA GLU A 79 -1.39 -14.70 6.49
C GLU A 79 -2.42 -15.45 5.63
N ALA A 80 -2.34 -15.26 4.31
CA ALA A 80 -3.23 -15.81 3.30
C ALA A 80 -2.82 -17.18 2.77
N ALA A 81 -1.58 -17.63 2.99
CA ALA A 81 -1.01 -18.80 2.33
C ALA A 81 -1.84 -20.09 2.57
N HIS A 82 -2.45 -20.19 3.75
CA HIS A 82 -3.24 -21.34 4.19
C HIS A 82 -4.64 -21.41 3.54
N MET A 83 -5.00 -20.41 2.73
CA MET A 83 -6.30 -20.35 2.04
C MET A 83 -6.32 -21.10 0.71
N CYS A 84 -5.16 -21.54 0.20
CA CYS A 84 -5.03 -22.28 -1.05
C CYS A 84 -4.98 -23.79 -0.82
#